data_AF-A0A7R9Z2F6-F1
#
_entry.id   AF-A0A7R9Z2F6-F1
#
_cell.length_a   1.000
_cell.length_b   1.000
_cell.length_c   1.000
_cell.angle_alpha   90.00
_cell.angle_beta   90.00
_cell.angle_gamma   90.00
#
_symmetry.space_group_name_H-M   'P 1'
#
loop_
_entity.id
_entity.type
_entity.pdbx_description
1 polymer ?
#
loop_
_entity_poly.entity_id
_entity_poly.type
_entity_poly.pdbx_seq_one_letter_code
_entity_poly.pdbx_strand_id
1 'polypeptide(L)'
;MVEQQPSLADLLDRFGSCKPPLDALLDALPPLMPRLYSVTTSPAAYPAQLQVALSVVSFKTRYGTRLGVATTWLDRLVAPLLSGGKARAIQIPIYLKKADVFKPPTDLSKPVIMVGPGTGVAPFRGFLQRRAAMLAVKCPDGLPDGQLPDGVGPAWLYFGCRKPDEDYLYRSDLEGFANDRTLTKLSTAFSRLQVSPTCSI
;
A
#
# COMPACT_ATOMS: atom_id res chain seq x y z
N MET A 1 18.35 -13.99 1.64
CA MET A 1 19.61 -14.38 0.96
C MET A 1 19.99 -13.48 -0.22
N VAL A 2 19.04 -12.88 -0.97
CA VAL A 2 19.37 -11.95 -2.09
C VAL A 2 19.95 -10.60 -1.63
N GLU A 3 19.58 -10.14 -0.43
CA GLU A 3 19.94 -8.81 0.10
C GLU A 3 21.45 -8.60 0.40
N GLN A 4 22.29 -9.63 0.29
CA GLN A 4 23.74 -9.53 0.54
C GLN A 4 24.61 -9.69 -0.71
N GLN A 5 24.00 -9.75 -1.89
CA GLN A 5 24.74 -9.86 -3.15
C GLN A 5 25.31 -8.50 -3.57
N PRO A 6 26.54 -8.47 -4.11
CA PRO A 6 27.11 -7.27 -4.70
C PRO A 6 26.32 -6.89 -5.96
N SER A 7 26.13 -5.58 -6.17
CA SER A 7 25.73 -5.03 -7.46
C SER A 7 26.91 -5.02 -8.43
N LEU A 8 26.63 -4.80 -9.71
CA LEU A 8 27.69 -4.63 -10.71
C LEU A 8 28.66 -3.51 -10.34
N ALA A 9 28.15 -2.38 -9.82
CA ALA A 9 28.98 -1.27 -9.37
C ALA A 9 29.95 -1.69 -8.26
N ASP A 10 29.48 -2.46 -7.27
CA ASP A 10 30.36 -2.96 -6.19
C ASP A 10 31.46 -3.89 -6.70
N LEU A 11 31.16 -4.68 -7.72
CA LEU A 11 32.14 -5.56 -8.34
C LEU A 11 33.21 -4.76 -9.09
N LEU A 12 32.80 -3.75 -9.85
CA LEU A 12 33.73 -2.88 -10.59
C LEU A 12 34.60 -2.03 -9.65
N ASP A 13 34.02 -1.49 -8.58
CA ASP A 13 34.77 -0.75 -7.55
C ASP A 13 35.78 -1.63 -6.82
N ARG A 14 35.41 -2.89 -6.54
CA ARG A 14 36.29 -3.84 -5.85
C ARG A 14 37.39 -4.40 -6.75
N PHE A 15 37.12 -4.58 -8.04
CA PHE A 15 38.06 -5.15 -9.00
C PHE A 15 38.44 -4.12 -10.06
N GLY A 16 39.22 -3.10 -9.67
CA GLY A 16 39.60 -1.99 -10.57
C GLY A 16 40.44 -2.38 -11.81
N SER A 17 40.93 -3.62 -11.89
CA SER A 17 41.54 -4.18 -13.10
C SER A 17 40.50 -4.56 -14.17
N CYS A 18 39.24 -4.81 -13.76
CA CYS A 18 38.14 -5.13 -14.65
C CYS A 18 37.63 -3.85 -15.32
N LYS A 19 37.95 -3.68 -16.61
CA LYS A 19 37.58 -2.51 -17.42
C LYS A 19 36.83 -2.95 -18.68
N PRO A 20 35.62 -3.54 -18.54
CA PRO A 20 34.85 -3.95 -19.69
C PRO A 20 34.45 -2.73 -20.52
N PRO A 21 34.38 -2.86 -21.86
CA PRO A 21 33.89 -1.77 -22.70
C PRO A 21 32.38 -1.55 -22.46
N LEU A 22 31.91 -0.33 -22.71
CA LEU A 22 30.55 0.09 -22.33
C LEU A 22 29.46 -0.70 -23.07
N ASP A 23 29.67 -1.02 -24.33
CA ASP A 23 28.78 -1.83 -25.16
C ASP A 23 28.56 -3.23 -24.56
N ALA A 24 29.64 -3.94 -24.20
CA ALA A 24 29.54 -5.24 -23.56
C ALA A 24 28.81 -5.18 -22.20
N LEU A 25 28.94 -4.09 -21.46
CA LEU A 25 28.17 -3.88 -20.23
C LEU A 25 26.68 -3.69 -20.51
N LEU A 26 26.32 -2.89 -21.51
CA LEU A 26 24.93 -2.64 -21.88
C LEU A 26 24.25 -3.91 -22.41
N ASP A 27 24.96 -4.72 -23.19
CA ASP A 27 24.46 -6.00 -23.71
C ASP A 27 24.27 -7.06 -22.61
N ALA A 28 25.10 -7.03 -21.57
CA ALA A 28 25.03 -7.98 -20.46
C ALA A 28 23.95 -7.63 -19.41
N LEU A 29 23.54 -6.36 -19.32
CA LEU A 29 22.61 -5.90 -18.29
C LEU A 29 21.15 -6.24 -18.61
N PRO A 30 20.39 -6.81 -17.65
CA PRO A 30 18.98 -7.05 -17.86
C PRO A 30 18.20 -5.71 -17.93
N PRO A 31 17.12 -5.65 -18.70
CA PRO A 31 16.29 -4.46 -18.77
C PRO A 31 15.65 -4.14 -17.42
N LEU A 32 15.44 -2.84 -17.16
CA LEU A 32 14.81 -2.40 -15.92
C LEU A 32 13.31 -2.74 -15.92
N MET A 33 12.92 -3.67 -15.05
CA MET A 33 11.52 -4.09 -14.95
C MET A 33 10.63 -3.06 -14.22
N PRO A 34 9.37 -2.88 -14.63
CA PRO A 34 8.41 -2.07 -13.89
C PRO A 34 8.08 -2.69 -12.52
N ARG A 35 7.77 -1.83 -11.54
CA ARG A 35 7.32 -2.27 -10.20
C ARG A 35 5.81 -2.15 -10.10
N LEU A 36 5.17 -3.21 -9.61
CA LEU A 36 3.73 -3.27 -9.42
C LEU A 36 3.36 -2.82 -8.00
N TYR A 37 2.32 -1.99 -7.91
CA TYR A 37 1.75 -1.55 -6.64
C TYR A 37 0.25 -1.79 -6.67
N SER A 38 -0.33 -2.09 -5.50
CA SER A 38 -1.78 -2.18 -5.36
C SER A 38 -2.38 -0.78 -5.31
N VAL A 39 -3.38 -0.53 -6.14
CA VAL A 39 -4.15 0.71 -6.14
C VAL A 39 -4.97 0.79 -4.86
N THR A 40 -4.95 1.94 -4.19
CA THR A 40 -5.62 2.15 -2.89
C THR A 40 -6.96 2.85 -3.00
N THR A 41 -7.33 3.28 -4.21
CA THR A 41 -8.58 3.99 -4.50
C THR A 41 -9.53 3.17 -5.36
N SER A 42 -10.82 3.47 -5.22
CA SER A 42 -11.87 3.02 -6.14
C SER A 42 -12.25 4.15 -7.10
N PRO A 43 -12.51 3.86 -8.38
CA PRO A 43 -13.08 4.82 -9.32
C PRO A 43 -14.42 5.42 -8.86
N ALA A 44 -15.15 4.73 -7.97
CA ALA A 44 -16.40 5.22 -7.40
C ALA A 44 -16.18 6.44 -6.48
N ALA A 45 -15.04 6.51 -5.79
CA ALA A 45 -14.70 7.63 -4.93
C ALA A 45 -13.78 8.65 -5.62
N TYR A 46 -12.89 8.16 -6.50
CA TYR A 46 -11.89 8.97 -7.18
C TYR A 46 -11.82 8.62 -8.69
N PRO A 47 -12.70 9.20 -9.54
CA PRO A 47 -12.79 8.81 -10.95
C PRO A 47 -11.54 9.11 -11.78
N ALA A 48 -10.81 10.18 -11.44
CA ALA A 48 -9.65 10.66 -12.19
C ALA A 48 -8.35 10.67 -11.37
N GLN A 49 -8.32 10.02 -10.20
CA GLN A 49 -7.14 9.98 -9.33
C GLN A 49 -6.80 8.55 -8.93
N LEU A 50 -5.53 8.20 -9.12
CA LEU A 50 -4.95 6.93 -8.71
C LEU A 50 -4.00 7.18 -7.53
N GLN A 51 -4.20 6.44 -6.45
CA GLN A 51 -3.32 6.49 -5.28
C GLN A 51 -2.73 5.10 -5.04
N VAL A 52 -1.49 5.08 -4.53
CA VAL A 52 -0.76 3.87 -4.16
C VAL A 52 -0.11 4.06 -2.80
N ALA A 53 0.02 2.97 -2.04
CA ALA A 53 0.85 2.93 -0.84
C ALA A 53 2.11 2.15 -1.15
N LEU A 54 3.25 2.68 -0.72
CA LEU A 54 4.53 2.00 -0.81
C LEU A 54 5.33 2.24 0.46
N SER A 55 6.20 1.29 0.78
CA SER A 55 7.22 1.45 1.80
C SER A 55 8.54 1.76 1.11
N VAL A 56 9.23 2.82 1.53
CA VAL A 56 10.54 3.16 0.99
C VAL A 56 11.54 2.09 1.41
N VAL A 57 12.08 1.36 0.43
CA VAL A 57 13.03 0.28 0.69
C VAL A 57 14.42 0.86 0.85
N SER A 58 15.00 0.67 2.04
CA SER A 58 16.39 0.97 2.34
C SER A 58 16.92 -0.06 3.33
N PHE A 59 18.05 -0.68 3.02
CA PHE A 59 18.66 -1.69 3.89
C PHE A 59 20.19 -1.61 3.82
N LYS A 60 20.84 -2.06 4.89
CA LYS A 60 22.30 -2.08 4.97
C LYS A 60 22.83 -3.41 4.44
N THR A 61 23.89 -3.34 3.65
CA THR A 61 24.66 -4.50 3.19
C THR A 61 26.12 -4.35 3.60
N ARG A 62 26.91 -5.42 3.47
CA ARG A 62 28.38 -5.35 3.67
C ARG A 62 29.10 -4.40 2.71
N TYR A 63 28.44 -4.01 1.62
CA TYR A 63 28.96 -3.09 0.60
C TYR A 63 28.35 -1.67 0.75
N GLY A 64 27.69 -1.38 1.87
CA GLY A 64 27.03 -0.11 2.14
C GLY A 64 25.49 -0.18 2.05
N THR A 65 24.85 0.98 2.09
CA THR A 65 23.39 1.12 2.07
C THR A 65 22.84 0.90 0.67
N ARG A 66 21.82 0.04 0.55
CA ARG A 66 21.09 -0.22 -0.69
C ARG A 66 19.70 0.40 -0.61
N LEU A 67 19.31 0.99 -1.74
CA LEU A 67 18.05 1.70 -1.91
C LEU A 67 17.21 0.98 -2.97
N GLY A 68 15.90 0.88 -2.72
CA GLY A 68 14.98 0.36 -3.71
C GLY A 68 14.84 1.33 -4.89
N VAL A 69 15.12 0.84 -6.10
CA VAL A 69 15.12 1.67 -7.32
C VAL A 69 13.81 2.47 -7.47
N ALA A 70 12.67 1.79 -7.52
CA ALA A 70 11.39 2.46 -7.77
C ALA A 70 10.89 3.26 -6.57
N THR A 71 11.01 2.73 -5.35
CA THR A 71 10.46 3.37 -4.15
C THR A 71 11.23 4.62 -3.77
N THR A 72 12.56 4.60 -3.87
CA THR A 72 13.39 5.77 -3.59
C THR A 72 13.33 6.79 -4.72
N TRP A 73 13.17 6.35 -5.96
CA TRP A 73 12.90 7.26 -7.08
C TRP A 73 11.58 8.03 -6.88
N LEU A 74 10.50 7.34 -6.51
CA LEU A 74 9.21 7.97 -6.21
C LEU A 74 9.30 8.91 -5.00
N ASP A 75 9.94 8.48 -3.91
CA ASP A 75 10.14 9.28 -2.70
C ASP A 75 10.86 10.61 -2.99
N ARG A 76 11.98 10.55 -3.73
CA ARG A 76 12.72 11.76 -4.15
C ARG A 76 11.91 12.67 -5.06
N LEU A 77 11.10 12.08 -5.93
CA LEU A 77 10.25 12.79 -6.88
C LEU A 77 9.15 13.58 -6.15
N VAL A 78 8.56 13.02 -5.08
CA VAL A 78 7.50 13.68 -4.32
C VAL A 78 8.01 14.53 -3.15
N ALA A 79 9.25 14.37 -2.70
CA ALA A 79 9.82 15.11 -1.56
C ALA A 79 9.60 16.64 -1.64
N PRO A 80 9.81 17.33 -2.78
CA PRO A 80 9.55 18.77 -2.88
C PRO A 80 8.07 19.14 -2.69
N LEU A 81 7.14 18.26 -3.08
CA LEU A 81 5.70 18.44 -2.89
C LEU A 81 5.33 18.36 -1.41
N LEU A 82 5.92 17.40 -0.69
CA LEU A 82 5.68 17.18 0.73
C LEU A 82 6.27 18.30 1.59
N SER A 83 7.37 18.93 1.14
CA SER A 83 7.99 20.07 1.83
C SER A 83 7.34 21.43 1.49
N GLY A 84 6.17 21.45 0.84
CA GLY A 84 5.45 22.70 0.51
C GLY A 84 6.04 23.50 -0.66
N GLY A 85 6.94 22.89 -1.44
CA GLY A 85 7.51 23.51 -2.64
C GLY A 85 6.50 23.59 -3.79
N LYS A 86 6.78 24.47 -4.77
CA LYS A 86 5.98 24.55 -6.00
C LYS A 86 6.08 23.23 -6.76
N ALA A 87 4.93 22.57 -6.94
CA ALA A 87 4.81 21.37 -7.73
C ALA A 87 5.13 21.68 -9.20
N ARG A 88 6.29 21.20 -9.69
CA ARG A 88 6.45 21.05 -11.13
C ARG A 88 5.48 19.95 -11.58
N ALA A 89 4.88 20.06 -12.76
CA ALA A 89 4.13 18.95 -13.33
C ALA A 89 5.11 17.78 -13.55
N ILE A 90 4.94 16.70 -12.78
CA ILE A 90 5.78 15.51 -12.89
C ILE A 90 4.99 14.43 -13.62
N GLN A 91 5.61 13.83 -14.63
CA GLN A 91 5.03 12.72 -15.37
C GLN A 91 5.67 11.41 -14.91
N ILE A 92 4.82 10.43 -14.56
CA ILE A 92 5.23 9.10 -14.15
C ILE A 92 4.64 8.11 -15.16
N PRO A 93 5.46 7.36 -15.91
CA PRO A 93 4.96 6.35 -16.82
C PRO A 93 4.36 5.19 -16.01
N ILE A 94 3.06 4.97 -16.17
CA ILE A 94 2.33 3.89 -15.50
C ILE A 94 1.49 3.11 -16.51
N TYR A 95 1.20 1.86 -16.19
CA TYR A 95 0.20 1.07 -16.88
C TYR A 95 -0.63 0.31 -15.86
N LEU A 96 -1.88 0.02 -16.21
CA LEU A 96 -2.78 -0.75 -15.36
C LEU A 96 -2.63 -2.24 -15.68
N LYS A 97 -2.18 -3.01 -14.69
CA LYS A 97 -2.23 -4.48 -14.75
C LYS A 97 -3.56 -4.94 -14.14
N LYS A 98 -4.42 -5.56 -14.95
CA LYS A 98 -5.67 -6.14 -14.46
C LYS A 98 -5.36 -7.27 -13.46
N ALA A 99 -6.03 -7.24 -12.31
CA ALA A 99 -6.00 -8.34 -11.35
C ALA A 99 -7.25 -9.19 -11.54
N ASP A 100 -7.11 -10.39 -12.10
CA ASP A 100 -8.27 -11.22 -12.43
C ASP A 100 -8.84 -11.97 -11.23
N VAL A 101 -7.97 -12.35 -10.28
CA VAL A 101 -8.30 -13.16 -9.11
C VAL A 101 -8.71 -12.29 -7.91
N PHE A 102 -8.08 -11.14 -7.72
CA PHE A 102 -8.26 -10.32 -6.52
C PHE A 102 -9.28 -9.19 -6.75
N LYS A 103 -10.56 -9.48 -6.54
CA LYS A 103 -11.68 -8.55 -6.75
C LYS A 103 -12.63 -8.57 -5.54
N PRO A 104 -13.26 -7.43 -5.19
CA PRO A 104 -14.32 -7.45 -4.18
C PRO A 104 -15.56 -8.13 -4.76
N PRO A 105 -16.42 -8.73 -3.93
CA PRO A 105 -17.72 -9.22 -4.39
C PRO A 105 -18.52 -8.11 -5.07
N THR A 106 -19.24 -8.47 -6.12
CA THR A 106 -20.16 -7.55 -6.82
C THR A 106 -21.52 -7.45 -6.13
N ASP A 107 -21.79 -8.33 -5.18
CA ASP A 107 -23.04 -8.44 -4.44
C ASP A 107 -22.78 -8.12 -2.96
N LEU A 108 -23.56 -7.17 -2.41
CA LEU A 108 -23.45 -6.75 -1.01
C LEU A 108 -23.87 -7.84 -0.03
N SER A 109 -24.68 -8.83 -0.45
CA SER A 109 -25.13 -9.92 0.42
C SER A 109 -23.99 -10.84 0.89
N LYS A 110 -22.88 -10.86 0.13
CA LYS A 110 -21.76 -11.75 0.38
C LYS A 110 -20.86 -11.21 1.51
N PRO A 111 -20.55 -12.02 2.53
CA PRO A 111 -19.60 -11.61 3.57
C PRO A 111 -18.19 -11.44 3.00
N VAL A 112 -17.43 -10.49 3.54
CA VAL A 112 -16.04 -10.22 3.14
C VAL A 112 -15.15 -10.19 4.37
N ILE A 113 -14.05 -10.95 4.31
CA ILE A 113 -12.99 -10.92 5.32
C ILE A 113 -11.71 -10.46 4.64
N MET A 114 -11.15 -9.35 5.11
CA MET A 114 -9.95 -8.70 4.60
C MET A 114 -8.85 -8.80 5.65
N VAL A 115 -7.68 -9.28 5.27
CA VAL A 115 -6.53 -9.40 6.16
C VAL A 115 -5.34 -8.75 5.46
N GLY A 116 -4.90 -7.61 5.98
CA GLY A 116 -3.89 -6.77 5.31
C GLY A 116 -3.08 -5.93 6.28
N PRO A 117 -2.02 -6.48 6.89
CA PRO A 117 -1.11 -5.70 7.73
C PRO A 117 -0.21 -4.77 6.89
N GLY A 118 0.13 -3.61 7.45
CA GLY A 118 0.99 -2.60 6.83
C GLY A 118 0.47 -2.17 5.46
N THR A 119 1.35 -2.10 4.46
CA THR A 119 0.97 -1.76 3.07
C THR A 119 0.06 -2.81 2.42
N GLY A 120 -0.12 -3.99 3.02
CA GLY A 120 -1.10 -4.98 2.61
C GLY A 120 -2.56 -4.49 2.70
N VAL A 121 -2.83 -3.41 3.45
CA VAL A 121 -4.17 -2.79 3.52
C VAL A 121 -4.55 -2.05 2.23
N ALA A 122 -3.57 -1.77 1.36
CA ALA A 122 -3.72 -0.92 0.19
C ALA A 122 -4.98 -1.22 -0.65
N PRO A 123 -5.18 -2.44 -1.18
CA PRO A 123 -6.33 -2.70 -2.04
C PRO A 123 -7.67 -2.70 -1.27
N PHE A 124 -7.65 -3.00 0.04
CA PHE A 124 -8.87 -3.05 0.85
C PHE A 124 -9.48 -1.69 1.07
N ARG A 125 -8.68 -0.62 1.12
CA ARG A 125 -9.20 0.75 1.10
C ARG A 125 -10.08 1.01 -0.13
N GLY A 126 -9.62 0.61 -1.32
CA GLY A 126 -10.41 0.72 -2.54
C GLY A 126 -11.66 -0.16 -2.52
N PHE A 127 -11.56 -1.38 -1.96
CA PHE A 127 -12.72 -2.27 -1.83
C PHE A 127 -13.79 -1.65 -0.93
N LEU A 128 -13.37 -1.04 0.17
CA LEU A 128 -14.27 -0.36 1.11
C LEU A 128 -14.89 0.90 0.51
N GLN A 129 -14.13 1.71 -0.23
CA GLN A 129 -14.69 2.86 -0.97
C GLN A 129 -15.77 2.41 -1.97
N ARG A 130 -15.54 1.31 -2.69
CA ARG A 130 -16.55 0.74 -3.59
C ARG A 130 -17.78 0.24 -2.82
N ARG A 131 -17.56 -0.47 -1.71
CA ARG A 131 -18.64 -0.97 -0.86
C ARG A 131 -19.49 0.17 -0.28
N ALA A 132 -18.86 1.23 0.21
CA ALA A 132 -19.52 2.43 0.71
C ALA A 132 -20.42 3.05 -0.37
N ALA A 133 -19.91 3.19 -1.61
CA ALA A 133 -20.71 3.70 -2.72
C ALA A 133 -21.93 2.80 -3.05
N MET A 134 -21.77 1.48 -2.99
CA MET A 134 -22.89 0.55 -3.19
C MET A 134 -23.92 0.63 -2.05
N LEU A 135 -23.46 0.81 -0.80
CA LEU A 135 -24.34 0.99 0.35
C LEU A 135 -25.11 2.31 0.28
N ALA A 136 -24.48 3.40 -0.13
CA ALA A 136 -25.14 4.70 -0.31
C ALA A 136 -26.28 4.64 -1.34
N VAL A 137 -26.14 3.83 -2.40
CA VAL A 137 -27.21 3.62 -3.38
C VAL A 137 -28.33 2.75 -2.80
N LYS A 138 -28.01 1.71 -2.02
CA LYS A 138 -28.99 0.79 -1.45
C LYS A 138 -29.76 1.39 -0.26
N CYS A 139 -29.09 2.24 0.52
CA CYS A 139 -29.59 2.83 1.75
C CYS A 139 -29.37 4.36 1.72
N PRO A 140 -30.16 5.10 0.91
CA PRO A 140 -29.98 6.55 0.73
C PRO A 140 -30.23 7.34 2.01
N ASP A 141 -31.11 6.84 2.89
CA ASP A 141 -31.43 7.47 4.18
C ASP A 141 -30.43 7.12 5.29
N GLY A 142 -29.33 6.43 4.95
CA GLY A 142 -28.33 5.94 5.89
C GLY A 142 -28.54 4.49 6.31
N LEU A 143 -27.56 3.92 7.00
CA LEU A 143 -27.67 2.57 7.54
C LEU A 143 -28.42 2.60 8.89
N PRO A 144 -29.30 1.62 9.15
CA PRO A 144 -30.05 1.55 10.40
C PRO A 144 -29.11 1.37 11.60
N ASP A 145 -29.50 1.94 12.74
CA ASP A 145 -28.72 1.85 13.97
C ASP A 145 -28.64 0.39 14.46
N GLY A 146 -27.40 -0.06 14.68
CA GLY A 146 -27.12 -1.33 15.35
C GLY A 146 -27.30 -2.61 14.50
N GLN A 147 -27.80 -2.55 13.26
CA GLN A 147 -27.93 -3.72 12.38
C GLN A 147 -27.51 -3.42 10.93
N LEU A 148 -27.05 -4.46 10.23
CA LEU A 148 -26.82 -4.36 8.78
C LEU A 148 -28.18 -4.37 8.05
N PRO A 149 -28.34 -3.60 6.97
CA PRO A 149 -29.54 -3.65 6.14
C PRO A 149 -29.79 -5.05 5.58
N ASP A 150 -31.05 -5.36 5.32
CA ASP A 150 -31.43 -6.65 4.74
C ASP A 150 -30.71 -6.92 3.41
N GLY A 151 -30.17 -8.13 3.29
CA GLY A 151 -29.37 -8.54 2.14
C GLY A 151 -28.00 -7.82 2.04
N VAL A 152 -27.45 -7.32 3.15
CA VAL A 152 -26.06 -6.86 3.25
C VAL A 152 -25.29 -7.80 4.18
N GLY A 153 -24.31 -8.51 3.62
CA GLY A 153 -23.39 -9.37 4.36
C GLY A 153 -22.33 -8.54 5.11
N PRO A 154 -21.74 -9.10 6.19
CA PRO A 154 -20.75 -8.40 6.98
C PRO A 154 -19.43 -8.17 6.24
N ALA A 155 -18.73 -7.09 6.58
CA ALA A 155 -17.37 -6.81 6.10
C ALA A 155 -16.42 -6.63 7.27
N TRP A 156 -15.38 -7.47 7.34
CA TRP A 156 -14.38 -7.43 8.39
C TRP A 156 -13.01 -7.10 7.83
N LEU A 157 -12.28 -6.22 8.51
CA LEU A 157 -10.89 -5.91 8.23
C LEU A 157 -10.02 -6.20 9.45
N TYR A 158 -9.02 -7.04 9.25
CA TYR A 158 -7.93 -7.28 10.18
C TYR A 158 -6.70 -6.53 9.67
N PHE A 159 -6.41 -5.41 10.31
CA PHE A 159 -5.27 -4.55 10.04
C PHE A 159 -4.19 -4.74 11.11
N GLY A 160 -2.94 -4.52 10.75
CA GLY A 160 -1.85 -4.55 11.71
C GLY A 160 -0.73 -3.60 11.34
N CYS A 161 -0.13 -2.96 12.33
CA CYS A 161 1.01 -2.07 12.17
C CYS A 161 1.94 -2.17 13.40
N ARG A 162 3.00 -1.36 13.47
CA ARG A 162 3.89 -1.33 14.63
C ARG A 162 3.23 -0.61 15.80
N LYS A 163 2.80 0.62 15.57
CA LYS A 163 2.21 1.49 16.60
C LYS A 163 1.10 2.36 15.99
N PRO A 164 0.06 2.70 16.76
CA PRO A 164 -1.06 3.49 16.28
C PRO A 164 -0.70 4.92 15.85
N ASP A 165 0.39 5.47 16.39
CA ASP A 165 0.90 6.82 16.17
C ASP A 165 2.04 6.89 15.14
N GLU A 166 2.55 5.75 14.66
CA GLU A 166 3.69 5.68 13.75
C GLU A 166 3.25 5.30 12.32
N ASP A 167 2.58 4.16 12.16
CA ASP A 167 2.37 3.50 10.87
C ASP A 167 0.95 2.97 10.68
N TYR A 168 -0.03 3.58 11.35
CA TYR A 168 -1.45 3.30 11.13
C TYR A 168 -1.94 3.94 9.82
N LEU A 169 -1.60 3.26 8.72
CA LEU A 169 -1.99 3.66 7.36
C LEU A 169 -3.51 3.81 7.22
N TYR A 170 -3.94 4.95 6.68
CA TYR A 170 -5.34 5.27 6.40
C TYR A 170 -6.27 5.25 7.62
N ARG A 171 -5.75 5.53 8.82
CA ARG A 171 -6.50 5.52 10.07
C ARG A 171 -7.87 6.19 9.97
N SER A 172 -7.90 7.44 9.49
CA SER A 172 -9.14 8.22 9.33
C SER A 172 -10.16 7.52 8.42
N ASP A 173 -9.72 6.95 7.30
CA ASP A 173 -10.62 6.27 6.37
C ASP A 173 -11.14 4.96 6.98
N LEU A 174 -10.27 4.18 7.61
CA LEU A 174 -10.63 2.88 8.19
C LEU A 174 -11.57 3.03 9.38
N GLU A 175 -11.29 3.98 10.27
CA GLU A 175 -12.17 4.33 11.38
C GLU A 175 -13.49 4.94 10.86
N GLY A 176 -13.43 5.77 9.82
CA GLY A 176 -14.61 6.28 9.12
C GLY A 176 -15.50 5.17 8.58
N PHE A 177 -14.94 4.17 7.90
CA PHE A 177 -15.68 3.01 7.41
C PHE A 177 -16.26 2.16 8.53
N ALA A 178 -15.60 2.10 9.70
CA ALA A 178 -16.16 1.39 10.86
C ALA A 178 -17.34 2.17 11.46
N ASN A 179 -17.23 3.50 11.50
CA ASN A 179 -18.26 4.40 12.04
C ASN A 179 -19.50 4.43 11.13
N ASP A 180 -19.32 4.50 9.81
CA ASP A 180 -20.41 4.52 8.83
C ASP A 180 -20.95 3.12 8.48
N ARG A 181 -20.43 2.07 9.15
CA ARG A 181 -20.82 0.66 8.98
C ARG A 181 -20.53 0.05 7.60
N THR A 182 -19.77 0.73 6.75
CA THR A 182 -19.15 0.11 5.57
C THR A 182 -18.32 -1.10 5.97
N LEU A 183 -17.58 -0.97 7.08
CA LEU A 183 -16.96 -2.05 7.84
C LEU A 183 -17.85 -2.43 9.04
N THR A 184 -18.22 -3.70 9.09
CA THR A 184 -18.90 -4.29 10.25
C THR A 184 -17.94 -4.46 11.42
N LYS A 185 -16.67 -4.78 11.15
CA LYS A 185 -15.63 -4.96 12.16
C LYS A 185 -14.29 -4.49 11.64
N LEU A 186 -13.65 -3.60 12.39
CA LEU A 186 -12.24 -3.27 12.24
C LEU A 186 -11.50 -3.84 13.44
N SER A 187 -10.54 -4.73 13.19
CA SER A 187 -9.66 -5.31 14.20
C SER A 187 -8.23 -4.90 13.90
N THR A 188 -7.59 -4.21 14.84
CA THR A 188 -6.22 -3.72 14.71
C THR A 188 -5.27 -4.47 15.62
N ALA A 189 -4.10 -4.83 15.10
CA ALA A 189 -3.02 -5.46 15.86
C ALA A 189 -1.76 -4.57 15.84
N PHE A 190 -1.29 -4.17 17.02
CA PHE A 190 -0.10 -3.32 17.16
C PHE A 190 1.08 -4.15 17.65
N SER A 191 2.02 -4.43 16.75
CA SER A 191 3.14 -5.37 17.02
C SER A 191 4.23 -4.84 17.95
N ARG A 192 4.30 -3.51 18.17
CA ARG A 192 5.32 -2.86 19.00
C ARG A 192 4.73 -1.88 20.01
N LEU A 193 3.47 -2.09 20.39
CA LEU A 193 2.86 -1.35 21.47
C LEU A 193 3.50 -1.83 22.79
N GLN A 194 4.23 -0.95 23.48
CA GLN A 194 4.64 -1.23 24.84
C GLN A 194 3.42 -1.09 25.73
N VAL A 195 2.79 -2.22 26.05
CA VAL A 195 1.78 -2.28 27.09
C VAL A 195 2.56 -2.48 28.39
N SER A 196 2.63 -1.46 29.24
CA SER A 196 3.00 -1.68 30.64
C SER A 196 2.05 -2.75 31.19
N PRO A 197 2.54 -3.80 31.85
CA PRO A 197 1.68 -4.89 32.29
C PRO A 197 0.79 -4.40 33.43
N THR A 198 -0.40 -3.89 33.10
CA THR A 198 -1.49 -3.79 34.08
C THR A 198 -2.14 -5.17 34.16
N CYS A 199 -1.49 -6.06 34.91
CA CYS A 199 -2.14 -7.27 35.39
C CYS A 199 -3.06 -6.84 36.54
N SER A 200 -4.32 -6.55 36.23
CA SER A 200 -5.37 -6.43 37.24
C SER A 200 -5.98 -7.83 37.40
N ILE A 201 -5.63 -8.49 38.51
CA ILE A 201 -6.31 -9.70 39.01
C ILE A 201 -7.61 -9.26 39.67
#